data_AF-A0A1W0X089-F1
#
_entry.id   AF-A0A1W0X089-F1
#
_cell.length_a   1.000
_cell.length_b   1.000
_cell.length_c   1.000
_cell.angle_alpha   90.00
_cell.angle_beta   90.00
_cell.angle_gamma   90.00
#
_symmetry.space_group_name_H-M   'P 1'
#
loop_
_entity.id
_entity.type
_entity.pdbx_description
1 polymer ?
#
loop_
_entity_poly.entity_id
_entity_poly.type
_entity_poly.pdbx_seq_one_letter_code
_entity_poly.pdbx_strand_id
1 'polypeptide(L)'
;MYNRLKKNPSEPVVPRVVMIGGKAAPGYWMAKQIISLVCAVANIVNNDPSVGQKLKLIYLENYRVTLAEKIMPAADLSQQISLAGTEASGTGNMKFMMNGALTIGTLDGANVEMRDEMGAENFFLFGLTVDGVEQLQKQG
;
A
#
# COMPACT_ATOMS: atom_id res chain seq x y z
N MET A 1 -0.72 0.78 13.30
CA MET A 1 -0.57 2.18 13.78
C MET A 1 -1.75 2.61 14.65
N TYR A 2 -3.00 2.57 14.18
CA TYR A 2 -4.19 2.98 14.95
C TYR A 2 -4.23 2.44 16.39
N ASN A 3 -4.18 1.12 16.59
CA ASN A 3 -4.22 0.52 17.93
C ASN A 3 -3.06 0.95 18.85
N ARG A 4 -1.89 1.29 18.29
CA ARG A 4 -0.76 1.82 19.07
C ARG A 4 -1.09 3.23 19.57
N LEU A 5 -1.58 4.09 18.67
CA LEU A 5 -2.04 5.43 19.02
C LEU A 5 -3.20 5.41 20.03
N LYS A 6 -4.11 4.44 19.94
CA LYS A 6 -5.18 4.26 20.94
C LYS A 6 -4.65 3.90 22.32
N LYS A 7 -3.63 3.04 22.38
CA LYS A 7 -3.00 2.61 23.63
C LYS A 7 -2.16 3.73 24.24
N ASN A 8 -1.47 4.50 23.41
CA ASN A 8 -0.62 5.60 23.84
C ASN A 8 -0.78 6.82 22.91
N PRO A 9 -1.78 7.69 23.16
CA PRO A 9 -2.04 8.84 22.29
C PRO A 9 -0.90 9.87 22.25
N SER A 10 -0.01 9.90 23.25
CA SER A 10 1.15 10.80 23.29
C SER A 10 2.37 10.24 22.57
N GLU A 11 2.31 9.00 22.04
CA GLU A 11 3.42 8.39 21.30
C GLU A 11 3.88 9.32 20.15
N PRO A 12 5.20 9.62 20.07
CA PRO A 12 5.75 10.39 18.97
C PRO A 12 5.72 9.52 17.70
N VAL A 13 4.99 9.98 16.69
CA VAL A 13 4.89 9.31 15.39
C VAL A 13 5.03 10.34 14.28
N VAL A 14 5.59 9.93 13.15
CA VAL A 14 5.48 10.70 11.91
C VAL A 14 4.02 10.60 11.44
N PRO A 15 3.30 11.73 11.25
CA PRO A 15 1.93 11.70 10.75
C PRO A 15 1.84 11.03 9.39
N ARG A 16 0.76 10.27 9.15
CA ARG A 16 0.56 9.55 7.88
C ARG A 16 -0.84 9.74 7.32
N VAL A 17 -0.92 9.96 6.02
CA VAL A 17 -2.16 9.84 5.24
C VAL A 17 -2.03 8.60 4.38
N VAL A 18 -2.86 7.60 4.63
CA VAL A 18 -2.92 6.39 3.80
C VAL A 18 -4.00 6.60 2.74
N MET A 19 -3.61 6.54 1.46
CA MET A 19 -4.54 6.68 0.34
C MET A 19 -4.68 5.33 -0.36
N ILE A 20 -5.91 4.84 -0.51
CA ILE A 20 -6.21 3.59 -1.19
C ILE A 20 -7.12 3.92 -2.38
N GLY A 21 -6.73 3.51 -3.59
CA GLY A 21 -7.52 3.71 -4.80
C GLY A 21 -7.64 2.41 -5.58
N GLY A 22 -8.82 2.16 -6.14
CA GLY A 22 -9.05 0.95 -6.93
C GLY A 22 -10.51 0.76 -7.32
N LYS A 23 -10.75 -0.30 -8.11
CA LYS A 23 -12.08 -0.75 -8.51
C LYS A 23 -12.15 -2.25 -8.36
N ALA A 24 -13.28 -2.74 -7.85
CA ALA A 24 -13.58 -4.17 -7.86
C ALA A 24 -14.43 -4.50 -9.10
N ALA A 25 -14.17 -5.65 -9.72
CA ALA A 25 -15.05 -6.18 -10.76
C ALA A 25 -16.46 -6.43 -10.18
N PRO A 26 -17.55 -6.26 -10.94
CA PRO A 26 -18.92 -6.28 -10.41
C PRO A 26 -19.27 -7.55 -9.61
N GLY A 27 -18.81 -8.72 -10.09
CA GLY A 27 -19.03 -10.03 -9.47
C GLY A 27 -17.99 -10.43 -8.42
N TYR A 28 -16.94 -9.62 -8.19
CA TYR A 28 -15.88 -9.99 -7.25
C TYR A 28 -16.27 -9.60 -5.82
N TRP A 29 -17.01 -10.49 -5.15
CA TRP A 29 -17.55 -10.28 -3.81
C TRP A 29 -16.47 -9.90 -2.78
N MET A 30 -15.38 -10.67 -2.71
CA MET A 30 -14.30 -10.44 -1.74
C MET A 30 -13.66 -9.05 -1.92
N ALA A 31 -13.35 -8.66 -3.16
CA ALA A 31 -12.78 -7.33 -3.44
C ALA A 31 -13.73 -6.20 -3.00
N LYS A 32 -15.04 -6.36 -3.18
CA LYS A 32 -16.04 -5.40 -2.70
C LYS A 32 -16.10 -5.34 -1.17
N GLN A 33 -15.96 -6.48 -0.48
CA GLN A 33 -15.87 -6.50 0.99
C GLN A 33 -14.60 -5.81 1.50
N ILE A 34 -13.46 -5.99 0.82
CA ILE A 34 -12.21 -5.29 1.16
C ILE A 34 -12.39 -3.77 1.03
N ILE A 35 -13.01 -3.29 -0.07
CA ILE A 35 -13.31 -1.86 -0.23
C ILE A 35 -14.23 -1.37 0.89
N SER A 36 -15.29 -2.12 1.23
CA SER A 36 -16.20 -1.78 2.32
C SER A 36 -15.49 -1.70 3.67
N LEU A 37 -14.60 -2.64 3.95
CA LEU A 37 -13.77 -2.65 5.16
C LEU A 37 -12.87 -1.42 5.22
N VAL A 38 -12.20 -1.07 4.12
CA VAL A 38 -11.35 0.13 4.05
C VAL A 38 -12.17 1.39 4.37
N CYS A 39 -13.36 1.54 3.78
CA CYS A 39 -14.23 2.68 4.05
C CYS A 39 -14.71 2.72 5.51
N ALA A 40 -15.09 1.57 6.08
CA ALA A 40 -15.52 1.48 7.48
C ALA A 40 -14.38 1.85 8.45
N VAL A 41 -13.18 1.33 8.22
CA VAL A 41 -11.99 1.68 9.01
C VAL A 41 -11.63 3.15 8.84
N ALA A 42 -11.73 3.71 7.62
CA ALA A 42 -11.50 5.12 7.37
C ALA A 42 -12.44 6.01 8.20
N ASN A 43 -13.73 5.66 8.27
CA ASN A 43 -14.70 6.39 9.08
C ASN A 43 -14.33 6.40 10.57
N ILE A 44 -13.87 5.27 11.11
CA ILE A 44 -13.43 5.17 12.51
C ILE A 44 -12.17 6.00 12.74
N VAL A 45 -11.13 5.78 11.93
CA VAL A 45 -9.82 6.43 12.08
C VAL A 45 -9.92 7.94 11.94
N ASN A 46 -10.66 8.43 10.94
CA ASN A 46 -10.69 9.86 10.61
C ASN A 46 -11.48 10.68 11.62
N ASN A 47 -12.46 10.08 12.30
CA ASN A 47 -13.33 10.72 13.29
C ASN A 47 -12.89 10.48 14.74
N ASP A 48 -11.81 9.72 15.00
CA ASP A 48 -11.32 9.48 16.36
C ASP A 48 -10.49 10.67 16.87
N PRO A 49 -10.97 11.44 17.88
CA PRO A 49 -10.24 12.61 18.38
C PRO A 49 -8.91 12.25 19.04
N SER A 50 -8.77 11.03 19.57
CA SER A 50 -7.53 10.57 20.20
C SER A 50 -6.42 10.29 19.18
N VAL A 51 -6.78 10.06 17.91
CA VAL A 51 -5.84 9.94 16.79
C VAL A 51 -5.51 11.31 16.20
N GLY A 52 -6.51 12.20 16.12
CA GLY A 52 -6.34 13.57 15.64
C GLY A 52 -5.79 13.60 14.21
N GLN A 53 -4.68 14.32 14.00
CA GLN A 53 -3.99 14.46 12.71
C GLN A 53 -2.83 13.48 12.51
N LYS A 54 -2.59 12.56 13.46
CA LYS A 54 -1.46 11.62 13.39
C LYS A 54 -1.67 10.52 12.35
N LEU A 55 -2.91 10.17 12.05
CA LEU A 55 -3.25 9.16 11.05
C LEU A 55 -4.57 9.51 10.37
N LYS A 56 -4.57 9.51 9.03
CA LYS A 56 -5.78 9.57 8.21
C LYS A 56 -5.78 8.43 7.21
N LEU A 57 -6.96 7.94 6.85
CA LEU A 57 -7.17 6.93 5.81
C LEU A 57 -8.21 7.44 4.82
N ILE A 58 -7.88 7.47 3.53
CA ILE A 58 -8.71 8.02 2.48
C ILE A 58 -8.89 6.95 1.39
N TYR A 59 -10.14 6.64 1.06
CA TYR A 59 -10.46 5.87 -0.13
C TYR A 59 -10.71 6.82 -1.31
N LEU A 60 -9.98 6.60 -2.39
CA LEU A 60 -10.05 7.39 -3.62
C LEU A 60 -11.06 6.78 -4.57
N GLU A 61 -12.27 7.34 -4.54
CA GLU A 61 -13.38 6.88 -5.37
C GLU A 61 -13.08 7.03 -6.87
N ASN A 62 -13.61 6.07 -7.65
CA ASN A 62 -13.51 6.04 -9.10
C ASN A 62 -12.08 6.30 -9.62
N TYR A 63 -11.09 5.64 -9.02
CA TYR A 63 -9.69 5.75 -9.44
C TYR A 63 -9.55 5.55 -10.96
N ARG A 64 -8.91 6.52 -11.59
CA ARG A 64 -8.75 6.65 -13.05
C ARG A 64 -7.51 7.49 -13.34
N VAL A 65 -7.11 7.55 -14.60
CA VAL A 65 -5.89 8.25 -15.06
C VAL A 65 -5.81 9.69 -14.54
N THR A 66 -6.86 10.50 -14.70
CA THR A 66 -6.90 11.89 -14.21
C THR A 66 -6.68 12.04 -12.70
N LEU A 67 -7.06 11.03 -11.92
CA LEU A 67 -6.79 11.03 -10.48
C LEU A 67 -5.35 10.57 -10.21
N ALA A 68 -4.87 9.54 -10.92
CA ALA A 68 -3.51 9.04 -10.83
C ALA A 68 -2.46 10.15 -11.12
N GLU A 69 -2.71 10.99 -12.13
CA GLU A 69 -1.87 12.16 -12.48
C GLU A 69 -1.65 13.12 -11.29
N LYS A 70 -2.60 13.19 -10.35
CA LYS A 70 -2.49 14.03 -9.14
C LYS A 70 -1.83 13.28 -7.98
N ILE A 71 -2.10 11.99 -7.86
CA ILE A 71 -1.67 11.18 -6.70
C ILE A 71 -0.21 10.75 -6.84
N MET A 72 0.24 10.40 -8.04
CA MET A 72 1.60 9.89 -8.26
C MET A 72 2.69 10.91 -7.87
N PRO A 73 2.60 12.20 -8.25
CA PRO A 73 3.57 13.22 -7.84
C PRO A 73 3.47 13.61 -6.36
N ALA A 74 2.35 13.30 -5.70
CA ALA A 74 2.09 13.65 -4.30
C ALA A 74 2.46 12.53 -3.31
N ALA A 75 2.94 11.38 -3.80
CA ALA A 75 3.21 10.23 -2.96
C ALA A 75 4.65 10.23 -2.44
N ASP A 76 4.80 10.10 -1.13
CA ASP A 76 6.11 9.87 -0.51
C ASP A 76 6.51 8.39 -0.57
N LEU A 77 5.54 7.48 -0.42
CA LEU A 77 5.73 6.04 -0.31
C LEU A 77 4.76 5.27 -1.20
N SER A 78 5.29 4.41 -2.05
CA SER A 78 4.56 3.53 -2.96
C SER A 78 4.45 2.12 -2.39
N GLN A 79 3.24 1.59 -2.25
CA GLN A 79 2.99 0.24 -1.73
C GLN A 79 2.84 -0.78 -2.87
N GLN A 80 3.83 -1.67 -3.00
CA GLN A 80 3.90 -2.68 -4.06
C GLN A 80 3.98 -4.07 -3.41
N ILE A 81 2.86 -4.49 -2.83
CA ILE A 81 2.80 -5.52 -1.78
C ILE A 81 2.12 -6.83 -2.22
N SER A 82 2.12 -7.14 -3.51
CA SER A 82 1.59 -8.41 -4.02
C SER A 82 2.29 -9.60 -3.36
N LEU A 83 1.57 -10.72 -3.25
CA LEU A 83 2.20 -11.97 -2.84
C LEU A 83 3.26 -12.33 -3.88
N ALA A 84 4.49 -12.62 -3.45
CA ALA A 84 5.57 -12.95 -4.37
C ALA A 84 5.17 -14.10 -5.33
N GLY A 85 5.37 -13.89 -6.63
CA GLY A 85 5.00 -14.80 -7.71
C GLY A 85 3.62 -14.53 -8.32
N THR A 86 2.92 -13.45 -7.94
CA THR A 86 1.55 -13.17 -8.44
C THR A 86 1.46 -11.96 -9.36
N GLU A 87 2.34 -10.96 -9.21
CA GLU A 87 2.43 -9.81 -10.10
C GLU A 87 3.45 -10.08 -11.21
N ALA A 88 3.01 -10.06 -12.47
CA ALA A 88 3.91 -10.30 -13.59
C ALA A 88 4.88 -9.13 -13.85
N SER A 89 4.46 -7.89 -13.59
CA SER A 89 5.26 -6.69 -13.83
C SER A 89 4.81 -5.54 -12.93
N GLY A 90 3.72 -4.86 -13.30
CA GLY A 90 3.28 -3.63 -12.66
C GLY A 90 3.91 -2.41 -13.34
N THR A 91 3.07 -1.43 -13.71
CA THR A 91 3.51 -0.14 -14.28
C THR A 91 3.20 1.03 -13.35
N GLY A 92 2.39 0.81 -12.30
CA GLY A 92 2.10 1.81 -11.28
C GLY A 92 3.32 2.11 -10.41
N ASN A 93 4.04 1.07 -10.00
CA ASN A 93 5.33 1.14 -9.29
C ASN A 93 6.35 2.03 -10.02
N MET A 94 6.56 1.83 -11.32
CA MET A 94 7.46 2.63 -12.15
C MET A 94 7.05 4.10 -12.16
N LYS A 95 5.75 4.39 -12.29
CA LYS A 95 5.25 5.78 -12.28
C LYS A 95 5.49 6.46 -10.94
N PHE A 96 5.30 5.75 -9.83
CA PHE A 96 5.59 6.28 -8.51
C PHE A 96 7.09 6.55 -8.32
N MET A 97 7.95 5.60 -8.73
CA MET A 97 9.40 5.77 -8.68
C MET A 97 9.87 6.97 -9.51
N MET A 98 9.38 7.12 -10.75
CA MET A 98 9.70 8.27 -11.60
C MET A 98 9.26 9.62 -11.00
N ASN A 99 8.30 9.61 -10.08
CA ASN A 99 7.83 10.80 -9.37
C ASN A 99 8.48 10.97 -7.97
N GLY A 100 9.51 10.18 -7.65
CA GLY A 100 10.29 10.33 -6.42
C GLY A 100 9.74 9.61 -5.19
N ALA A 101 8.68 8.81 -5.34
CA ALA A 101 8.15 8.00 -4.25
C ALA A 101 9.08 6.80 -3.96
N LEU A 102 9.43 6.59 -2.69
CA LEU A 102 10.17 5.40 -2.27
C LEU A 102 9.25 4.18 -2.33
N THR A 103 9.79 3.01 -2.68
CA THR A 103 8.96 1.79 -2.78
C THR A 103 9.11 0.93 -1.52
N ILE A 104 7.98 0.49 -0.98
CA ILE A 104 7.91 -0.64 -0.05
C ILE A 104 7.20 -1.80 -0.74
N GLY A 105 7.86 -2.95 -0.81
CA GLY A 105 7.33 -4.05 -1.61
C GLY A 105 8.01 -5.39 -1.41
N THR A 106 7.42 -6.40 -2.02
CA THR A 106 7.93 -7.78 -2.13
C THR A 106 8.87 -7.91 -3.33
N LEU A 107 9.68 -8.99 -3.37
CA LEU A 107 10.43 -9.39 -4.57
C LEU A 107 9.48 -10.06 -5.57
N ASP A 108 8.70 -9.25 -6.28
CA ASP A 108 7.68 -9.68 -7.24
C ASP A 108 7.58 -8.72 -8.43
N GLY A 109 7.27 -9.24 -9.61
CA GLY A 109 7.15 -8.45 -10.84
C GLY A 109 8.31 -7.47 -11.07
N ALA A 110 7.97 -6.25 -11.50
CA ALA A 110 8.92 -5.19 -11.80
C ALA A 110 9.55 -4.56 -10.55
N ASN A 111 9.15 -4.94 -9.33
CA ASN A 111 9.87 -4.51 -8.13
C ASN A 111 11.30 -5.05 -8.11
N VAL A 112 11.52 -6.23 -8.69
CA VAL A 112 12.87 -6.83 -8.80
C VAL A 112 13.75 -5.94 -9.68
N GLU A 113 13.29 -5.66 -10.90
CA GLU A 113 14.00 -4.80 -11.86
C GLU A 113 14.22 -3.39 -11.28
N MET A 114 13.19 -2.77 -10.72
CA MET A 114 13.28 -1.44 -10.13
C MET A 114 14.30 -1.38 -8.99
N ARG A 115 14.34 -2.39 -8.12
CA ARG A 115 15.30 -2.48 -7.02
C ARG A 115 16.73 -2.60 -7.54
N ASP A 116 16.95 -3.38 -8.59
CA ASP A 116 18.27 -3.57 -9.17
C ASP A 116 18.78 -2.27 -9.82
N GLU A 117 17.90 -1.51 -10.47
CA GLU A 117 18.24 -0.21 -11.07
C GLU A 117 18.47 0.90 -10.04
N MET A 118 17.66 0.97 -8.97
CA MET A 118 17.77 2.04 -7.97
C MET A 118 18.77 1.76 -6.85
N GLY A 119 19.26 0.53 -6.74
CA GLY A 119 20.07 0.07 -5.62
C GLY A 119 19.21 -0.39 -4.43
N ALA A 120 19.66 -1.47 -3.79
CA ALA A 120 18.94 -2.13 -2.70
C ALA A 120 18.68 -1.21 -1.48
N GLU A 121 19.57 -0.24 -1.25
CA GLU A 121 19.51 0.73 -0.17
C GLU A 121 18.38 1.75 -0.32
N ASN A 122 17.87 1.93 -1.55
CA ASN A 122 16.79 2.88 -1.87
C ASN A 122 15.41 2.20 -1.93
N PHE A 123 15.32 0.91 -1.58
CA PHE A 123 14.09 0.10 -1.65
C PHE A 123 13.77 -0.56 -0.30
N PHE A 124 12.56 -0.37 0.21
CA PHE A 124 12.11 -1.01 1.44
C PHE A 124 11.57 -2.42 1.17
N LEU A 125 12.46 -3.39 1.06
CA LEU A 125 12.10 -4.79 0.83
C LEU A 125 11.49 -5.44 2.09
N PHE A 126 10.43 -6.21 1.92
CA PHE A 126 9.91 -7.11 2.95
C PHE A 126 9.29 -8.38 2.35
N GLY A 127 8.95 -9.32 3.23
CA GLY A 127 8.18 -10.51 2.89
C GLY A 127 9.03 -11.70 2.43
N LEU A 128 8.34 -12.77 2.05
CA LEU A 128 8.97 -13.99 1.54
C LEU A 128 9.35 -13.83 0.06
N THR A 129 10.38 -14.56 -0.36
CA THR A 129 10.65 -14.80 -1.77
C THR A 129 9.59 -15.74 -2.37
N VAL A 130 9.54 -15.85 -3.69
CA VAL A 130 8.68 -16.82 -4.40
C VAL A 130 8.88 -18.24 -3.85
N ASP A 131 10.12 -18.71 -3.77
CA ASP A 131 10.46 -20.02 -3.21
C ASP A 131 9.97 -20.18 -1.76
N GLY A 132 10.08 -19.12 -0.95
CA GLY A 132 9.61 -19.11 0.43
C GLY A 132 8.09 -19.23 0.54
N VAL A 133 7.34 -18.58 -0.37
CA VAL A 133 5.89 -18.71 -0.47
C VAL A 133 5.51 -20.14 -0.83
N GLU A 134 6.16 -20.73 -1.84
CA GLU A 134 5.87 -22.11 -2.27
C GLU A 134 6.16 -23.13 -1.16
N GLN A 135 7.26 -22.96 -0.43
CA GLN A 135 7.60 -23.85 0.68
C GLN A 135 6.57 -23.75 1.80
N LEU A 136 6.13 -22.54 2.15
CA LEU A 136 5.12 -22.34 3.19
C LEU A 136 3.78 -22.95 2.79
N GLN A 137 3.34 -22.76 1.54
CA GLN A 137 2.10 -23.37 1.03
C GLN A 137 2.12 -24.90 1.07
N LYS A 138 3.28 -25.52 0.87
CA LYS A 138 3.46 -26.98 1.01
C LYS A 138 3.36 -27.46 2.46
N GLN A 139 3.57 -26.58 3.44
CA GLN A 139 3.55 -26.90 4.87
C GLN A 139 2.16 -26.78 5.51
N GLY A 140 1.19 -26.17 4.81
CA GLY A 140 -0.19 -25.94 5.31
C GLY A 140 -0.33 -24.65 6.10
#